data_AF-A0A5J4T807-F1
#
_entry.id   AF-A0A5J4T807-F1
#
_cell.length_a   1.000
_cell.length_b   1.000
_cell.length_c   1.000
_cell.angle_alpha   90.00
_cell.angle_beta   90.00
_cell.angle_gamma   90.00
#
_symmetry.space_group_name_H-M   'P 1'
#
loop_
_entity.id
_entity.type
_entity.pdbx_description
1 polymer ?
#
loop_
_entity_poly.entity_id
_entity_poly.type
_entity_poly.pdbx_seq_one_letter_code
_entity_poly.pdbx_strand_id
1 'polypeptide(L)'
;MSKIEDYKVVKKLRGGVMSKTFLVQLIATSVFFVMKYLDYFDPEDKAKADEEISLMRLLDSKFTVHLVETILQGIQICLVIGYCSGGDLTNTISDLQKIPEKDRM
;
A
#
# COMPACT_ATOMS: atom_id res chain seq x y z
N MET A 1 -2.82 -19.32 4.28
CA MET A 1 -2.96 -17.89 4.66
C MET A 1 -1.57 -17.44 5.07
N SER A 2 -1.08 -16.36 4.47
CA SER A 2 0.25 -15.84 4.80
C SER A 2 0.23 -15.24 6.19
N LYS A 3 1.36 -15.29 6.88
CA LYS A 3 1.59 -14.62 8.16
C LYS A 3 2.45 -13.39 7.92
N ILE A 4 2.37 -12.42 8.83
CA ILE A 4 3.23 -11.23 8.76
C ILE A 4 4.71 -11.61 8.83
N GLU A 5 5.03 -12.71 9.52
CA GLU A 5 6.39 -13.28 9.62
C GLU A 5 6.96 -13.73 8.27
N ASP A 6 6.11 -14.00 7.28
CA ASP A 6 6.55 -14.36 5.92
C ASP A 6 7.09 -13.13 5.15
N TYR A 7 6.91 -11.92 5.69
CA TYR A 7 7.29 -10.66 5.08
C TYR A 7 8.43 -9.98 5.85
N LYS A 8 9.50 -9.66 5.15
CA LYS A 8 10.60 -8.84 5.67
C LYS A 8 10.30 -7.37 5.45
N VAL A 9 10.28 -6.57 6.53
CA VAL A 9 10.16 -5.11 6.42
C VAL A 9 11.44 -4.53 5.84
N VAL A 10 11.30 -3.77 4.75
CA VAL A 10 12.43 -3.14 4.04
C VAL A 10 12.58 -1.69 4.43
N LYS A 11 11.49 -0.92 4.39
CA LYS A 11 11.48 0.48 4.86
C LYS A 11 10.07 0.95 5.20
N LYS A 12 9.99 1.93 6.09
CA LYS A 12 8.76 2.68 6.32
C LYS A 12 8.51 3.64 5.15
N LEU A 13 7.31 3.61 4.58
CA LEU A 13 6.88 4.57 3.56
C LEU A 13 6.26 5.79 4.25
N ARG A 14 6.32 6.96 3.60
CA ARG A 14 5.53 8.12 4.04
C ARG A 14 4.05 7.77 3.82
N GLY A 15 3.35 7.46 4.90
CA GLY A 15 1.90 7.24 4.92
C GLY A 15 1.14 8.50 5.31
N GLY A 16 -0.17 8.50 5.05
CA GLY A 16 -1.07 9.52 5.58
C GLY A 16 -1.18 9.45 7.11
N VAL A 17 -1.78 10.49 7.71
CA VAL A 17 -1.87 10.70 9.18
C VAL A 17 -2.46 9.49 9.93
N MET A 18 -3.36 8.74 9.29
CA MET A 18 -4.14 7.65 9.91
C MET A 18 -3.59 6.23 9.71
N SER A 19 -2.48 6.02 8.98
CA SER A 19 -2.01 4.64 8.72
C SER A 19 -0.50 4.50 8.68
N LYS A 20 0.00 3.38 9.23
CA LYS A 20 1.42 3.01 9.11
C LYS A 20 1.57 2.16 7.86
N THR A 21 2.42 2.62 6.94
CA THR A 21 2.65 1.94 5.66
C THR A 21 4.12 1.55 5.53
N PHE A 22 4.38 0.31 5.11
CA PHE A 22 5.72 -0.25 4.98
C PHE A 22 5.90 -0.90 3.61
N LEU A 23 7.08 -0.73 3.03
CA LEU A 23 7.55 -1.59 1.94
C LEU A 23 8.05 -2.89 2.58
N VAL A 24 7.50 -4.00 2.14
CA VAL A 24 7.87 -5.33 2.60
C VAL A 24 8.27 -6.22 1.43
N GLN A 25 9.02 -7.27 1.73
CA GLN A 25 9.44 -8.27 0.76
C GLN A 25 8.98 -9.64 1.24
N LEU A 26 8.23 -10.37 0.43
CA LEU A 26 7.85 -11.75 0.71
C LEU A 26 9.11 -12.63 0.67
N ILE A 27 9.43 -13.30 1.77
CA ILE A 27 10.71 -14.03 1.92
C ILE A 27 10.83 -15.15 0.89
N ALA A 28 9.74 -15.88 0.65
CA ALA A 28 9.73 -17.04 -0.24
C ALA A 28 10.03 -16.70 -1.71
N THR A 29 9.58 -15.54 -2.19
CA THR A 29 9.65 -15.16 -3.61
C THR A 29 10.54 -13.96 -3.88
N SER A 30 11.00 -13.27 -2.84
CA SER A 30 11.69 -11.97 -2.94
C SER A 30 10.90 -10.86 -3.63
N VAL A 31 9.58 -11.04 -3.83
CA VAL A 31 8.70 -10.03 -4.44
C VAL A 31 8.33 -8.95 -3.41
N PHE A 32 8.28 -7.71 -3.86
CA PHE A 32 7.94 -6.55 -3.03
C PHE A 32 6.43 -6.29 -3.00
N PHE A 33 5.94 -5.96 -1.81
CA PHE A 33 4.57 -5.55 -1.54
C PHE A 33 4.55 -4.35 -0.60
N VAL A 34 3.39 -3.73 -0.45
CA VAL A 34 3.16 -2.71 0.56
C VAL A 34 2.25 -3.31 1.63
N MET A 35 2.66 -3.19 2.89
CA MET A 35 1.83 -3.48 4.06
C MET A 35 1.31 -2.20 4.66
N LYS A 36 -0.01 -2.02 4.63
CA LYS A 36 -0.72 -0.93 5.28
C LYS A 36 -1.43 -1.45 6.53
N TYR A 37 -1.15 -0.85 7.68
CA TYR A 37 -1.80 -1.17 8.95
C TYR A 37 -2.93 -0.19 9.22
N LEU A 38 -4.10 -0.75 9.55
CA LEU A 38 -5.28 -0.03 10.03
C LEU A 38 -5.61 -0.56 11.43
N ASP A 39 -6.12 0.33 12.28
CA ASP A 39 -6.68 -0.10 13.56
C ASP A 39 -7.97 -0.91 13.31
N TYR A 40 -8.17 -1.94 14.14
CA TYR A 40 -9.27 -2.90 14.00
C TYR A 40 -9.75 -3.36 15.38
N PHE A 41 -9.89 -2.41 16.30
CA PHE A 41 -10.20 -2.69 17.69
C PHE A 41 -11.69 -2.54 17.99
N ASP A 42 -12.19 -1.31 17.92
CA ASP A 42 -13.58 -0.97 18.23
C ASP A 42 -14.48 -1.04 16.98
N PRO A 43 -15.82 -0.95 17.13
CA PRO A 43 -16.73 -1.04 15.99
C PRO A 43 -16.54 0.04 14.92
N GLU A 44 -16.07 1.23 15.30
CA GLU A 44 -15.84 2.34 14.37
C GLU A 44 -14.59 2.08 13.52
N ASP A 45 -13.50 1.63 14.16
CA ASP A 45 -12.27 1.19 13.49
C ASP A 45 -12.56 0.07 12.48
N LYS A 46 -13.33 -0.94 12.92
CA LYS A 46 -13.71 -2.08 12.07
C LYS A 46 -14.51 -1.65 10.87
N ALA A 47 -15.51 -0.79 11.07
CA ALA A 47 -16.33 -0.27 9.98
C ALA A 47 -15.49 0.48 8.93
N LYS A 48 -14.55 1.34 9.36
CA LYS A 48 -13.64 2.07 8.47
C LYS A 48 -12.73 1.13 7.69
N ALA A 49 -12.13 0.15 8.36
CA ALA A 49 -11.25 -0.82 7.73
C ALA A 49 -12.00 -1.74 6.74
N ASP A 50 -13.19 -2.22 7.12
CA ASP A 50 -14.03 -3.07 6.27
C ASP A 50 -14.54 -2.29 5.04
N GLU A 51 -14.87 -1.01 5.19
CA GLU A 51 -15.21 -0.12 4.08
C GLU A 51 -14.03 0.04 3.13
N GLU A 52 -12.82 0.32 3.64
CA GLU A 52 -11.63 0.45 2.81
C GLU A 52 -11.29 -0.84 2.04
N ILE A 53 -11.40 -2.01 2.70
CA ILE A 53 -11.21 -3.32 2.05
C ILE A 53 -12.26 -3.55 0.97
N SER A 54 -13.52 -3.21 1.25
CA SER A 54 -14.63 -3.38 0.31
C SER A 54 -14.47 -2.50 -0.92
N LEU A 55 -14.07 -1.24 -0.74
CA LEU A 55 -13.79 -0.31 -1.83
C LEU A 55 -12.63 -0.78 -2.71
N MET A 56 -11.53 -1.28 -2.12
CA MET A 56 -10.42 -1.83 -2.91
C MET A 56 -10.84 -3.03 -3.76
N ARG A 57 -11.66 -3.93 -3.20
CA ARG A 57 -12.18 -5.08 -3.96
C ARG A 57 -13.14 -4.66 -5.08
N LEU A 58 -13.98 -3.66 -4.81
CA LEU A 58 -14.94 -3.14 -5.79
C LEU A 58 -14.25 -2.44 -6.96
N LEU A 59 -13.17 -1.71 -6.68
CA LEU A 59 -12.43 -0.92 -7.66
C LEU A 59 -11.25 -1.68 -8.29
N ASP A 60 -11.17 -3.01 -8.09
CA ASP A 60 -10.05 -3.81 -8.55
C ASP A 60 -9.95 -3.79 -10.09
N SER A 61 -8.82 -3.32 -10.60
CA SER A 61 -8.58 -3.14 -12.02
C SER A 61 -7.07 -3.03 -12.29
N LYS A 62 -6.68 -3.11 -13.56
CA LYS A 62 -5.28 -2.89 -13.96
C LYS A 62 -4.73 -1.48 -13.68
N PHE A 63 -5.60 -0.52 -13.32
CA PHE A 63 -5.23 0.87 -13.07
C PHE A 63 -5.30 1.25 -11.58
N THR A 64 -5.74 0.33 -10.73
CA THR A 64 -5.84 0.52 -9.29
C THR A 64 -4.85 -0.41 -8.59
N VAL A 65 -4.45 -0.05 -7.37
CA VAL A 65 -3.54 -0.89 -6.59
C VAL A 65 -4.31 -2.11 -6.11
N HIS A 66 -3.84 -3.29 -6.49
CA HIS A 66 -4.49 -4.56 -6.16
C HIS A 66 -4.29 -4.93 -4.68
N LEU A 67 -5.38 -5.32 -4.02
CA LEU A 67 -5.35 -5.93 -2.68
C LEU A 67 -5.07 -7.42 -2.81
N VAL A 68 -3.88 -7.83 -2.38
CA VAL A 68 -3.42 -9.23 -2.45
C VAL A 68 -4.06 -10.06 -1.35
N GLU A 69 -3.97 -9.59 -0.10
CA GLU A 69 -4.56 -10.26 1.05
C GLU A 69 -4.75 -9.32 2.25
N THR A 70 -5.50 -9.78 3.24
CA THR A 70 -5.73 -9.10 4.52
C THR A 70 -5.34 -10.02 5.66
N ILE A 71 -4.52 -9.54 6.59
CA ILE A 71 -4.00 -10.31 7.72
C ILE A 71 -4.41 -9.62 9.02
N LEU A 72 -5.19 -10.30 9.86
CA LEU A 72 -5.56 -9.79 11.18
C LEU A 72 -4.40 -10.01 12.16
N GLN A 73 -4.02 -8.98 12.91
CA GLN A 73 -2.96 -9.04 13.93
C GLN A 73 -3.38 -8.30 15.20
N GLY A 74 -3.92 -9.05 16.17
CA GLY A 74 -4.34 -8.50 17.45
C GLY A 74 -5.46 -7.47 17.28
N ILE A 75 -5.14 -6.21 17.58
CA ILE A 75 -6.07 -5.07 17.49
C ILE A 75 -5.96 -4.30 16.16
N GLN A 76 -5.24 -4.84 15.19
CA GLN A 76 -5.00 -4.20 13.90
C GLN A 76 -5.28 -5.18 12.75
N ILE A 77 -5.56 -4.63 11.58
CA ILE A 77 -5.62 -5.37 10.33
C ILE A 77 -4.57 -4.83 9.36
N CYS A 78 -3.86 -5.75 8.72
CA CYS A 78 -2.82 -5.46 7.75
C CYS A 78 -3.34 -5.77 6.35
N LEU A 79 -3.19 -4.82 5.44
CA LEU A 79 -3.56 -4.95 4.04
C LEU A 79 -2.26 -5.08 3.24
N VAL A 80 -2.10 -6.24 2.59
CA VAL A 80 -0.99 -6.50 1.69
C VAL A 80 -1.45 -6.11 0.29
N ILE A 81 -0.82 -5.09 -0.28
CA ILE A 81 -1.18 -4.52 -1.58
C ILE A 81 0.02 -4.50 -2.52
N GLY A 82 -0.23 -4.44 -3.83
CA GLY A 82 0.81 -4.37 -4.86
C GLY A 82 1.75 -3.18 -4.67
N TYR A 83 3.05 -3.38 -4.91
CA TYR A 83 4.04 -2.29 -4.85
C TYR A 83 4.27 -1.64 -6.22
N CYS A 84 4.03 -0.33 -6.30
CA CYS A 84 4.34 0.48 -7.48
C CYS A 84 5.74 1.08 -7.36
N SER A 85 6.72 0.52 -8.07
CA SER A 85 8.13 0.96 -8.03
C SER A 85 8.35 2.37 -8.57
N GLY A 86 7.51 2.83 -9.52
CA GLY A 86 7.54 4.19 -10.07
C GLY A 86 7.12 5.29 -9.09
N GLY A 87 6.58 4.93 -7.93
CA GLY A 87 6.13 5.89 -6.92
C GLY A 87 4.92 6.72 -7.36
N ASP A 88 4.79 7.91 -6.79
CA ASP A 88 3.68 8.83 -7.04
C ASP A 88 3.87 9.59 -8.36
N LEU A 89 2.78 9.77 -9.11
CA LEU A 89 2.77 10.55 -10.35
C LEU A 89 3.25 11.99 -10.13
N THR A 90 3.02 12.57 -8.95
CA THR A 90 3.54 13.89 -8.56
C THR A 90 5.06 13.99 -8.66
N ASN A 91 5.80 12.91 -8.36
CA ASN A 91 7.25 12.87 -8.54
C ASN A 91 7.60 12.97 -10.02
N THR A 92 6.91 12.19 -10.85
CA THR A 92 7.11 12.19 -12.32
C THR A 92 6.81 13.56 -12.91
N ILE A 93 5.70 14.18 -12.51
CA ILE A 93 5.33 15.55 -12.94
C ILE A 93 6.41 16.55 -12.53
N SER A 94 6.91 16.46 -11.29
CA SER A 94 7.96 17.36 -10.78
C SER A 94 9.27 17.21 -11.55
N ASP A 95 9.63 16.00 -11.98
CA ASP A 95 10.81 15.77 -12.79
C ASP A 95 10.64 16.28 -14.21
N LEU A 96 9.47 16.09 -14.81
CA LEU A 96 9.14 16.64 -16.14
C LEU A 96 9.16 18.17 -16.16
N GLN A 97 8.75 18.82 -15.06
CA GLN A 97 8.78 20.29 -14.93
C GLN A 97 10.21 20.87 -14.90
N LYS A 98 11.24 20.07 -14.59
CA LYS A 98 12.65 20.50 -14.63
C LYS A 98 13.22 20.57 -16.04
N ILE A 99 12.53 19.98 -17.02
CA ILE A 99 12.95 19.98 -18.42
C ILE A 99 12.60 21.36 -19.01
N PRO A 100 13.55 22.07 -19.65
CA PRO A 100 13.27 23.35 -20.33
C PRO A 100 12.21 23.18 -21.41
N GLU A 101 11.32 24.18 -21.60
CA GLU A 101 10.22 24.08 -22.58
C GLU A 101 10.66 23.74 -24.00
N LYS A 102 11.81 24.26 -24.43
CA LYS A 102 12.42 23.97 -25.73
C LYS A 102 12.79 22.49 -25.95
N ASP A 103 12.95 21.73 -24.86
CA ASP A 103 13.33 20.31 -24.87
C ASP A 103 12.14 19.41 -24.46
N ARG A 104 10.99 20.01 -24.14
CA ARG A 104 9.69 19.34 -23.98
C ARG A 104 9.04 19.35 -25.36
N MET A 105 9.10 18.23 -26.08
CA MET A 105 8.56 18.07 -27.45
C MET A 105 7.21 18.76 -27.66
#